data_AF-A0A068SP50-F1
#
_entry.id   AF-A0A068SP50-F1
#
_cell.length_a   1.000
_cell.length_b   1.000
_cell.length_c   1.000
_cell.angle_alpha   90.00
_cell.angle_beta   90.00
_cell.angle_gamma   90.00
#
_symmetry.space_group_name_H-M   'P 1'
#
loop_
_entity.id
_entity.type
_entity.pdbx_description
1 polymer ?
#
loop_
_entity_poly.entity_id
_entity_poly.type
_entity_poly.pdbx_seq_one_letter_code
_entity_poly.pdbx_strand_id
1 'polypeptide(L)'
;MSMKSRTRTDYIAVHCAATPPSADIGRADIDRWHRAKGWLMIGYHYVIRRDGRVEIGRPVDAIGAHVEGYNSISVGICLVGGVDAKGHSEDNFTSAQYAALAELLIQLKAKYPKATIQGHRDFPKVAKDCPCFDVRNWINQTGVFVTKQPAVNPKPVPETPKTAPKDNGWAYHTIVEGDTLFALSRKCGVSVDQITALNPGIKIKALKIGQTIRVR
;
A
#
# COMPACT_ATOMS: atom_id res chain seq x y z
N MET A 1 17.54 -5.63 -27.62
CA MET A 1 17.49 -4.18 -27.31
C MET A 1 17.47 -4.01 -25.81
N SER A 2 18.37 -3.20 -25.25
CA SER A 2 18.40 -2.89 -23.81
C SER A 2 17.30 -1.88 -23.46
N MET A 3 16.67 -2.01 -22.29
CA MET A 3 15.71 -1.03 -21.81
C MET A 3 16.45 0.26 -21.44
N LYS A 4 15.95 1.41 -21.90
CA LYS A 4 16.47 2.71 -21.47
C LYS A 4 16.16 2.91 -19.98
N SER A 5 17.09 3.50 -19.26
CA SER A 5 16.89 3.94 -17.87
C SER A 5 16.22 5.30 -17.82
N ARG A 6 15.45 5.55 -16.75
CA ARG A 6 14.93 6.87 -16.40
C ARG A 6 16.05 7.74 -15.86
N THR A 7 16.02 9.03 -16.19
CA THR A 7 16.97 10.02 -15.67
C THR A 7 16.48 10.66 -14.36
N ARG A 8 15.18 10.53 -14.06
CA ARG A 8 14.56 10.97 -12.80
C ARG A 8 13.30 10.16 -12.49
N THR A 9 12.83 10.25 -11.25
CA THR A 9 11.60 9.60 -10.79
C THR A 9 10.77 10.62 -10.01
N ASP A 10 9.73 11.15 -10.64
CA ASP A 10 8.83 12.14 -10.03
C ASP A 10 7.56 11.50 -9.51
N TYR A 11 7.23 10.28 -9.97
CA TYR A 11 5.99 9.61 -9.59
C TYR A 11 6.21 8.15 -9.21
N ILE A 12 5.37 7.68 -8.31
CA ILE A 12 5.12 6.27 -8.04
C ILE A 12 3.63 6.05 -8.32
N ALA A 13 3.33 5.37 -9.43
CA ALA A 13 1.98 5.11 -9.92
C ALA A 13 1.49 3.76 -9.40
N VAL A 14 0.33 3.76 -8.73
CA VAL A 14 -0.34 2.53 -8.30
C VAL A 14 -1.44 2.17 -9.29
N HIS A 15 -1.44 0.90 -9.69
CA HIS A 15 -2.32 0.30 -10.68
C HIS A 15 -3.01 -0.94 -10.13
N CYS A 16 -4.05 -1.38 -10.84
CA CYS A 16 -4.64 -2.70 -10.71
C CYS A 16 -4.49 -3.50 -12.01
N ALA A 17 -4.62 -4.82 -11.93
CA ALA A 17 -4.58 -5.72 -13.09
C ALA A 17 -5.94 -5.82 -13.82
N ALA A 18 -7.00 -5.25 -13.25
CA ALA A 18 -8.39 -5.40 -13.69
C ALA A 18 -8.81 -6.88 -13.75
N THR A 19 -8.54 -7.62 -12.68
CA THR A 19 -8.90 -9.04 -12.54
C THR A 19 -9.85 -9.28 -11.36
N PRO A 20 -10.70 -10.33 -11.40
CA PRO A 20 -11.60 -10.66 -10.30
C PRO A 20 -10.88 -11.14 -9.02
N PRO A 21 -11.56 -11.16 -7.85
CA PRO A 21 -10.97 -11.61 -6.59
C PRO A 21 -10.46 -13.06 -6.60
N SER A 22 -11.00 -13.90 -7.48
CA SER A 22 -10.61 -15.30 -7.66
C SER A 22 -9.35 -15.49 -8.51
N ALA A 23 -8.82 -14.43 -9.12
CA ALA A 23 -7.65 -14.53 -9.99
C ALA A 23 -6.38 -14.77 -9.17
N ASP A 24 -5.80 -15.95 -9.32
CA ASP A 24 -4.44 -16.26 -8.86
C ASP A 24 -3.45 -16.12 -10.02
N ILE A 25 -3.09 -14.87 -10.31
CA ILE A 25 -2.09 -14.52 -11.33
C ILE A 25 -0.92 -13.78 -10.70
N GLY A 26 0.19 -13.70 -11.44
CA GLY A 26 1.35 -12.91 -11.04
C GLY A 26 2.02 -12.20 -12.21
N ARG A 27 3.25 -11.76 -11.98
CA ARG A 27 4.16 -11.15 -12.96
C ARG A 27 4.25 -11.96 -14.24
N ALA A 28 4.37 -13.29 -14.16
CA ALA A 28 4.54 -14.14 -15.34
C ALA A 28 3.31 -14.07 -16.27
N ASP A 29 2.10 -14.04 -15.71
CA ASP A 29 0.86 -13.92 -16.48
C ASP A 29 0.72 -12.54 -17.10
N ILE A 30 0.99 -11.49 -16.31
CA ILE A 30 0.92 -10.10 -16.78
C ILE A 30 2.00 -9.84 -17.86
N ASP A 31 3.19 -10.42 -17.73
CA ASP A 31 4.24 -10.38 -18.76
C ASP A 31 3.78 -11.04 -20.05
N ARG A 32 3.19 -12.26 -19.96
CA ARG A 32 2.61 -12.97 -21.10
C ARG A 32 1.55 -12.13 -21.80
N TRP A 33 0.64 -11.50 -21.06
CA TRP A 33 -0.41 -10.64 -21.63
C TRP A 33 0.14 -9.40 -22.32
N HIS A 34 1.16 -8.74 -21.75
CA HIS A 34 1.78 -7.58 -22.38
C HIS A 34 2.57 -7.96 -23.63
N ARG A 35 3.27 -9.11 -23.63
CA ARG A 35 3.95 -9.61 -24.84
C ARG A 35 2.96 -9.95 -25.95
N ALA A 36 1.80 -10.52 -25.61
CA ALA A 36 0.73 -10.76 -26.58
C ALA A 36 0.19 -9.46 -27.21
N LYS A 37 0.37 -8.30 -26.55
CA LYS A 37 0.09 -6.96 -27.09
C LYS A 37 1.27 -6.36 -27.89
N GLY A 38 2.31 -7.14 -28.16
CA GLY A 38 3.51 -6.70 -28.86
C GLY A 38 4.54 -5.95 -28.00
N TRP A 39 4.38 -5.93 -26.67
CA TRP A 39 5.35 -5.26 -25.80
C TRP A 39 6.59 -6.12 -25.56
N LEU A 40 7.73 -5.48 -25.32
CA LEU A 40 8.98 -6.17 -25.02
C LEU A 40 8.91 -7.04 -23.76
N MET A 41 8.14 -6.63 -22.76
CA MET A 41 7.89 -7.32 -21.49
C MET A 41 6.83 -6.56 -20.68
N ILE A 42 6.45 -7.10 -19.53
CA ILE A 42 5.57 -6.48 -18.53
C ILE A 42 5.82 -4.99 -18.38
N GLY A 43 4.77 -4.16 -18.38
CA GLY A 43 4.90 -2.70 -18.29
C GLY A 43 5.28 -2.15 -16.90
N TYR A 44 5.00 -2.92 -15.85
CA TYR A 44 5.18 -2.52 -14.45
C TYR A 44 6.56 -2.88 -13.90
N HIS A 45 6.94 -2.17 -12.83
CA HIS A 45 8.17 -2.43 -12.07
C HIS A 45 7.93 -3.45 -10.96
N TYR A 46 6.72 -3.46 -10.38
CA TYR A 46 6.32 -4.37 -9.33
C TYR A 46 4.90 -4.89 -9.58
N VAL A 47 4.67 -6.15 -9.20
CA VAL A 47 3.35 -6.78 -9.14
C VAL A 47 3.12 -7.26 -7.72
N ILE A 48 1.95 -6.98 -7.15
CA ILE A 48 1.55 -7.48 -5.82
C ILE A 48 0.42 -8.50 -6.02
N ARG A 49 0.74 -9.78 -5.81
CA ARG A 49 -0.21 -10.88 -5.86
C ARG A 49 -1.26 -10.77 -4.76
N ARG A 50 -2.37 -11.51 -4.89
CA ARG A 50 -3.46 -11.50 -3.90
C ARG A 50 -3.05 -11.93 -2.49
N ASP A 51 -2.02 -12.75 -2.37
CA ASP A 51 -1.44 -13.19 -1.09
C ASP A 51 -0.44 -12.17 -0.48
N GLY A 52 -0.20 -11.03 -1.13
CA GLY A 52 0.74 -10.01 -0.69
C GLY A 52 2.19 -10.22 -1.17
N ARG A 53 2.51 -11.29 -1.89
CA ARG A 53 3.85 -11.42 -2.48
C ARG A 53 4.11 -10.33 -3.51
N VAL A 54 5.24 -9.63 -3.36
CA VAL A 54 5.74 -8.64 -4.32
C VAL A 54 6.69 -9.32 -5.30
N GLU A 55 6.36 -9.27 -6.58
CA GLU A 55 7.17 -9.80 -7.67
C GLU A 55 7.76 -8.65 -8.49
N ILE A 56 9.07 -8.73 -8.79
CA ILE A 56 9.79 -7.70 -9.54
C ILE A 56 9.54 -7.89 -11.04
N GLY A 57 8.99 -6.86 -11.69
CA GLY A 57 8.80 -6.77 -13.13
C GLY A 57 10.04 -6.19 -13.82
N ARG A 58 9.90 -4.99 -14.41
CA ARG A 58 11.04 -4.25 -14.97
C ARG A 58 12.03 -3.83 -13.88
N PRO A 59 13.34 -3.70 -14.19
CA PRO A 59 14.29 -3.07 -13.28
C PRO A 59 13.77 -1.71 -12.81
N VAL A 60 13.89 -1.42 -11.51
CA VAL A 60 13.27 -0.24 -10.88
C VAL A 60 13.74 1.11 -11.44
N ASP A 61 14.83 1.16 -12.19
CA ASP A 61 15.35 2.37 -12.83
C ASP A 61 15.04 2.42 -14.35
N ALA A 62 14.47 1.36 -14.93
CA ALA A 62 14.11 1.30 -16.35
C ALA A 62 12.87 2.16 -16.68
N ILE A 63 12.74 2.58 -17.94
CA ILE A 63 11.48 3.16 -18.45
C ILE A 63 10.42 2.06 -18.54
N GLY A 64 9.26 2.34 -17.92
CA GLY A 64 8.12 1.43 -17.89
C GLY A 64 7.19 1.57 -19.10
N ALA A 65 6.07 0.85 -19.06
CA ALA A 65 4.95 0.99 -20.00
C ALA A 65 3.63 0.82 -19.23
N HIS A 66 3.29 1.79 -18.38
CA HIS A 66 2.19 1.68 -17.42
C HIS A 66 1.33 2.96 -17.32
N VAL A 67 1.91 4.15 -17.53
CA VAL A 67 1.17 5.43 -17.67
C VAL A 67 1.71 6.16 -18.90
N GLU A 68 0.88 6.26 -19.94
CA GLU A 68 1.24 7.00 -21.16
C GLU A 68 1.58 8.46 -20.84
N GLY A 69 2.67 8.99 -21.43
CA GLY A 69 3.19 10.33 -21.14
C GLY A 69 4.02 10.45 -19.85
N TYR A 70 3.94 9.49 -18.93
CA TYR A 70 4.64 9.54 -17.63
C TYR A 70 5.64 8.39 -17.40
N ASN A 71 5.71 7.41 -18.31
CA ASN A 71 6.58 6.23 -18.24
C ASN A 71 8.07 6.53 -17.97
N SER A 72 8.59 7.64 -18.50
CA SER A 72 10.01 8.03 -18.38
C SER A 72 10.36 8.69 -17.05
N ILE A 73 9.37 8.95 -16.19
CA ILE A 73 9.55 9.66 -14.90
C ILE A 73 8.81 8.97 -13.75
N SER A 74 8.39 7.70 -13.93
CA SER A 74 7.56 7.02 -12.94
C SER A 74 7.91 5.54 -12.70
N VAL A 75 7.87 5.14 -11.43
CA VAL A 75 7.77 3.73 -11.02
C VAL A 75 6.29 3.32 -11.11
N GLY A 76 6.02 2.08 -11.49
CA GLY A 76 4.66 1.54 -11.64
C GLY A 76 4.50 0.26 -10.84
N ILE A 77 3.49 0.21 -9.97
CA ILE A 77 3.15 -0.91 -9.09
C ILE A 77 1.76 -1.40 -9.52
N CYS A 78 1.59 -2.70 -9.78
CA CYS A 78 0.30 -3.28 -10.16
C CYS A 78 -0.19 -4.27 -9.10
N LEU A 79 -1.37 -4.06 -8.55
CA LEU A 79 -2.04 -5.01 -7.66
C LEU A 79 -2.93 -5.95 -8.48
N VAL A 80 -2.86 -7.25 -8.20
CA VAL A 80 -3.79 -8.23 -8.76
C VAL A 80 -5.18 -8.05 -8.16
N GLY A 81 -6.17 -7.73 -8.99
CA GLY A 81 -7.50 -7.34 -8.55
C GLY A 81 -8.04 -6.16 -9.34
N GLY A 82 -9.07 -5.52 -8.82
CA GLY A 82 -9.60 -4.24 -9.31
C GLY A 82 -10.93 -4.32 -10.05
N VAL A 83 -11.47 -5.52 -10.31
CA VAL A 83 -12.84 -5.64 -10.85
C VAL A 83 -13.64 -6.75 -10.19
N ASP A 84 -14.95 -6.63 -10.16
CA ASP A 84 -15.88 -7.67 -9.71
C ASP A 84 -15.97 -8.84 -10.72
N ALA A 85 -16.80 -9.84 -10.44
CA ALA A 85 -17.02 -10.98 -11.34
C ALA A 85 -17.66 -10.59 -12.69
N LYS A 86 -18.23 -9.39 -12.81
CA LYS A 86 -18.84 -8.84 -14.03
C LYS A 86 -17.89 -7.88 -14.78
N GLY A 87 -16.70 -7.62 -14.25
CA GLY A 87 -15.72 -6.71 -14.83
C GLY A 87 -15.91 -5.24 -14.46
N HIS A 88 -16.79 -4.90 -13.51
CA HIS A 88 -16.92 -3.53 -13.01
C HIS A 88 -15.82 -3.20 -12.01
N SER A 89 -15.36 -1.95 -11.98
CA SER A 89 -14.35 -1.48 -11.03
C SER A 89 -14.75 -1.78 -9.58
N GLU A 90 -13.88 -2.45 -8.84
CA GLU A 90 -14.10 -2.82 -7.44
C GLU A 90 -12.78 -2.77 -6.66
N ASP A 91 -12.80 -2.10 -5.51
CA ASP A 91 -11.72 -2.21 -4.52
C ASP A 91 -11.82 -3.55 -3.78
N ASN A 92 -11.26 -4.59 -4.41
CA ASN A 92 -11.24 -5.94 -3.86
C ASN A 92 -9.85 -6.41 -3.45
N PHE A 93 -8.93 -5.50 -3.14
CA PHE A 93 -7.58 -5.90 -2.73
C PHE A 93 -7.60 -6.49 -1.32
N THR A 94 -6.73 -7.47 -1.08
CA THR A 94 -6.65 -8.12 0.23
C THR A 94 -5.88 -7.25 1.23
N SER A 95 -6.08 -7.48 2.52
CA SER A 95 -5.25 -6.87 3.57
C SER A 95 -3.76 -7.14 3.38
N ALA A 96 -3.40 -8.33 2.88
CA ALA A 96 -2.01 -8.68 2.58
C ALA A 96 -1.44 -7.86 1.41
N GLN A 97 -2.26 -7.53 0.41
CA GLN A 97 -1.86 -6.64 -0.68
C GLN A 97 -1.67 -5.21 -0.22
N TYR A 98 -2.61 -4.68 0.56
CA TYR A 98 -2.46 -3.35 1.16
C TYR A 98 -1.22 -3.27 2.05
N ALA A 99 -0.87 -4.38 2.71
CA ALA A 99 0.32 -4.48 3.50
C ALA A 99 1.62 -4.42 2.70
N ALA A 100 1.72 -5.25 1.68
CA ALA A 100 2.84 -5.23 0.76
C ALA A 100 2.97 -3.88 0.05
N LEU A 101 1.84 -3.25 -0.31
CA LEU A 101 1.82 -1.94 -0.93
C LEU A 101 2.39 -0.86 0.00
N ALA A 102 1.97 -0.84 1.27
CA ALA A 102 2.46 0.14 2.25
C ALA A 102 3.99 0.03 2.42
N GLU A 103 4.51 -1.18 2.61
CA GLU A 103 5.96 -1.41 2.77
C GLU A 103 6.75 -1.04 1.51
N LEU A 104 6.25 -1.42 0.34
CA LEU A 104 6.88 -1.08 -0.93
C LEU A 104 6.87 0.43 -1.17
N LEU A 105 5.79 1.12 -0.82
CA LEU A 105 5.70 2.58 -0.94
C LEU A 105 6.65 3.29 0.02
N ILE A 106 6.84 2.79 1.25
CA ILE A 106 7.85 3.31 2.19
C ILE A 106 9.25 3.18 1.60
N GLN A 107 9.61 2.01 1.08
CA GLN A 107 10.92 1.76 0.47
C GLN A 107 11.15 2.64 -0.76
N LEU A 108 10.16 2.72 -1.65
CA LEU A 108 10.26 3.54 -2.87
C LEU A 108 10.28 5.03 -2.57
N LYS A 109 9.55 5.49 -1.55
CA LYS A 109 9.58 6.89 -1.11
C LYS A 109 10.92 7.23 -0.47
N ALA A 110 11.54 6.32 0.27
CA ALA A 110 12.91 6.50 0.77
C ALA A 110 13.92 6.60 -0.38
N LYS A 111 13.80 5.76 -1.41
CA LYS A 111 14.67 5.82 -2.61
C LYS A 111 14.40 7.07 -3.47
N TYR A 112 13.15 7.50 -3.57
CA TYR A 112 12.70 8.63 -4.38
C TYR A 112 11.93 9.66 -3.53
N PRO A 113 12.63 10.41 -2.66
CA PRO A 113 11.98 11.26 -1.64
C PRO A 113 11.09 12.35 -2.22
N LYS A 114 11.40 12.83 -3.44
CA LYS A 114 10.60 13.84 -4.13
C LYS A 114 9.42 13.28 -4.93
N ALA A 115 9.32 11.96 -5.08
CA ALA A 115 8.29 11.36 -5.94
C ALA A 115 6.88 11.49 -5.32
N THR A 116 5.92 11.89 -6.14
CA THR A 116 4.49 11.92 -5.78
C THR A 116 3.90 10.51 -5.93
N ILE A 117 3.17 10.06 -4.92
CA ILE A 117 2.47 8.76 -4.97
C ILE A 117 1.01 9.01 -5.31
N GLN A 118 0.49 8.30 -6.31
CA GLN A 118 -0.89 8.44 -6.76
C GLN A 118 -1.39 7.24 -7.56
N GLY A 119 -2.70 7.14 -7.76
CA GLY A 119 -3.30 6.15 -8.65
C GLY A 119 -3.13 6.54 -10.12
N HIS A 120 -3.24 5.56 -11.02
CA HIS A 120 -3.26 5.83 -12.47
C HIS A 120 -4.34 6.86 -12.84
N ARG A 121 -5.54 6.75 -12.24
CA ARG A 121 -6.67 7.68 -12.40
C ARG A 121 -6.37 9.14 -12.09
N ASP A 122 -5.33 9.40 -11.29
CA ASP A 122 -5.01 10.73 -10.81
C ASP A 122 -3.99 11.47 -11.70
N PHE A 123 -3.53 10.84 -12.79
CA PHE A 123 -2.65 11.48 -13.77
C PHE A 123 -3.47 12.40 -14.69
N PRO A 124 -2.92 13.57 -15.07
CA PRO A 124 -3.58 14.47 -16.01
C PRO A 124 -4.00 13.75 -17.29
N LYS A 125 -5.24 14.02 -17.74
CA LYS A 125 -5.85 13.44 -18.95
C LYS A 125 -6.07 11.93 -18.91
N VAL A 126 -6.06 11.31 -17.73
CA VAL A 126 -6.45 9.90 -17.55
C VAL A 126 -7.89 9.79 -17.08
N ALA A 127 -8.75 9.18 -17.90
CA ALA A 127 -10.13 8.82 -17.54
C ALA A 127 -10.21 7.29 -17.37
N LYS A 128 -9.72 6.79 -16.22
CA LYS A 128 -9.71 5.37 -15.86
C LYS A 128 -10.04 5.23 -14.39
N ASP A 129 -10.63 4.10 -13.99
CA ASP A 129 -10.89 3.83 -12.56
C ASP A 129 -9.65 3.33 -11.82
N CYS A 130 -8.71 2.72 -12.54
CA CYS A 130 -7.46 2.16 -12.03
C CYS A 130 -6.73 3.12 -11.05
N PRO A 131 -6.40 2.71 -9.81
CA PRO A 131 -6.34 1.34 -9.31
C PRO A 131 -7.64 0.84 -8.65
N CYS A 132 -8.78 1.48 -8.88
CA CYS A 132 -10.10 1.14 -8.33
C CYS A 132 -10.29 1.53 -6.85
N PHE A 133 -9.34 2.28 -6.29
CA PHE A 133 -9.43 2.97 -5.01
C PHE A 133 -8.69 4.31 -5.07
N ASP A 134 -8.94 5.21 -4.11
CA ASP A 134 -8.22 6.48 -3.99
C ASP A 134 -6.94 6.29 -3.18
N VAL A 135 -5.79 6.25 -3.87
CA VAL A 135 -4.48 6.00 -3.28
C VAL A 135 -4.06 7.09 -2.30
N ARG A 136 -4.33 8.36 -2.63
CA ARG A 136 -3.92 9.48 -1.77
C ARG A 136 -4.76 9.51 -0.50
N ASN A 137 -6.06 9.27 -0.64
CA ASN A 137 -6.96 9.14 0.50
C ASN A 137 -6.58 7.92 1.36
N TRP A 138 -6.33 6.76 0.76
CA TRP A 138 -5.88 5.56 1.47
C TRP A 138 -4.59 5.80 2.26
N ILE A 139 -3.57 6.45 1.67
CA ILE A 139 -2.33 6.83 2.38
C ILE A 139 -2.64 7.74 3.58
N ASN A 140 -3.52 8.72 3.38
CA ASN A 140 -3.89 9.67 4.43
C ASN A 140 -4.66 9.02 5.58
N GLN A 141 -5.56 8.09 5.26
CA GLN A 141 -6.37 7.36 6.22
C GLN A 141 -5.53 6.35 6.99
N THR A 142 -4.66 5.59 6.33
CA THR A 142 -3.88 4.52 6.98
C THR A 142 -2.60 5.01 7.66
N GLY A 143 -2.13 6.22 7.31
CA GLY A 143 -0.93 6.80 7.92
C GLY A 143 0.37 6.12 7.48
N VAL A 144 0.44 5.59 6.24
CA VAL A 144 1.63 4.89 5.67
C VAL A 144 2.94 5.63 5.94
N PHE A 145 2.93 6.98 5.91
CA PHE A 145 4.12 7.82 6.08
C PHE A 145 4.16 8.62 7.38
N VAL A 146 3.45 8.22 8.43
CA VAL A 146 3.53 8.93 9.72
C VAL A 146 4.88 8.65 10.38
N THR A 147 5.87 9.47 10.03
CA THR A 147 7.16 9.59 10.72
C THR A 147 7.15 10.89 11.53
N LYS A 148 6.65 10.84 12.76
CA LYS A 148 7.16 11.73 13.81
C LYS A 148 7.78 10.87 14.88
N GLN A 149 9.09 10.71 14.81
CA GLN A 149 9.88 10.57 16.03
C GLN A 149 9.93 11.95 16.69
N PRO A 150 9.49 12.11 17.95
CA PRO A 150 10.16 13.01 18.85
C PRO A 150 11.48 12.35 19.28
N ALA A 151 12.56 13.13 19.36
CA ALA A 151 13.79 12.67 19.99
C ALA A 151 13.51 12.25 21.45
N VAL A 152 13.72 10.98 21.79
CA VAL A 152 13.56 10.48 23.16
C VAL A 152 14.92 10.42 23.84
N ASN A 153 15.16 11.36 24.76
CA ASN A 153 16.05 11.12 25.90
C ASN A 153 15.32 10.20 26.89
N PRO A 154 15.94 9.14 27.42
CA PRO A 154 15.28 8.21 28.34
C PRO A 154 15.33 8.76 29.77
N LYS A 155 14.17 8.98 30.40
CA LYS A 155 14.01 9.12 31.86
C LYS A 155 12.58 8.72 32.30
N PRO A 156 12.38 8.30 33.57
CA PRO A 156 11.78 7.01 33.90
C PRO A 156 10.25 7.03 33.99
N VAL A 157 9.67 5.87 33.72
CA VAL A 157 8.23 5.57 33.71
C VAL A 157 7.65 5.63 35.14
N PRO A 158 6.52 6.32 35.38
CA PRO A 158 5.68 6.10 36.55
C PRO A 158 4.73 4.92 36.33
N GLU A 159 4.61 4.11 37.37
CA GLU A 159 3.90 2.83 37.42
C GLU A 159 2.39 2.90 37.11
N THR A 160 1.89 1.80 36.56
CA THR A 160 0.50 1.46 36.21
C THR A 160 -0.50 1.51 37.37
N PRO A 161 -1.78 1.83 37.11
CA PRO A 161 -2.89 1.25 37.87
C PRO A 161 -3.37 -0.07 37.26
N LYS A 162 -3.27 -1.14 38.04
CA LYS A 162 -3.94 -2.43 37.85
C LYS A 162 -5.45 -2.27 38.04
N THR A 163 -6.22 -2.61 37.01
CA THR A 163 -7.46 -3.41 37.12
C THR A 163 -7.85 -3.90 35.73
N ALA A 164 -7.82 -5.22 35.52
CA ALA A 164 -8.34 -5.86 34.31
C ALA A 164 -9.84 -6.18 34.48
N PRO A 165 -10.71 -5.85 33.51
CA PRO A 165 -12.03 -6.46 33.40
C PRO A 165 -12.00 -7.74 32.56
N LYS A 166 -12.96 -8.63 32.86
CA LYS A 166 -13.14 -9.98 32.34
C LYS A 166 -13.38 -10.05 30.83
N ASP A 167 -13.03 -11.22 30.29
CA ASP A 167 -12.87 -11.60 28.89
C ASP A 167 -14.16 -11.48 28.06
N ASN A 168 -14.19 -10.48 27.16
CA ASN A 168 -15.25 -10.31 26.16
C ASN A 168 -14.80 -10.76 24.75
N GLY A 169 -13.61 -11.37 24.61
CA GLY A 169 -12.99 -11.67 23.31
C GLY A 169 -12.40 -10.45 22.59
N TRP A 170 -12.41 -9.28 23.24
CA TRP A 170 -11.86 -8.04 22.72
C TRP A 170 -10.36 -8.00 23.06
N ALA A 171 -9.49 -7.81 22.08
CA ALA A 171 -8.06 -7.60 22.33
C ALA A 171 -7.75 -6.11 22.26
N TYR A 172 -6.95 -5.64 23.21
CA TYR A 172 -6.50 -4.25 23.27
C TYR A 172 -4.98 -4.20 23.12
N HIS A 173 -4.50 -3.14 22.49
CA HIS A 173 -3.09 -2.84 22.37
C HIS A 173 -2.82 -1.41 22.84
N THR A 174 -1.81 -1.25 23.69
CA THR A 174 -1.32 0.06 24.11
C THR A 174 -0.23 0.50 23.15
N ILE A 175 -0.46 1.63 22.45
CA ILE A 175 0.47 2.19 21.47
C ILE A 175 1.84 2.42 22.13
N VAL A 176 2.87 1.81 21.54
CA VAL A 176 4.29 2.02 21.87
C VAL A 176 5.01 2.73 20.72
N GLU A 177 6.26 3.12 20.95
CA GLU A 177 7.08 3.75 19.90
C GLU A 177 7.19 2.84 18.66
N GLY A 178 7.01 3.43 17.48
CA GLY A 178 7.07 2.72 16.20
C GLY A 178 5.76 2.05 15.78
N ASP A 179 4.74 2.03 16.64
CA ASP A 179 3.43 1.52 16.24
C ASP A 179 2.76 2.43 15.22
N THR A 180 2.22 1.79 14.21
CA THR A 180 1.25 2.36 13.27
C THR A 180 0.04 1.45 13.26
N LEU A 181 -1.15 1.95 12.89
CA LEU A 181 -2.31 1.06 12.71
C LEU A 181 -1.99 -0.07 11.72
N PHE A 182 -1.11 0.20 10.78
CA PHE A 182 -0.60 -0.78 9.83
C PHE A 182 0.28 -1.87 10.48
N ALA A 183 1.26 -1.51 11.31
CA ALA A 183 2.07 -2.49 12.03
C ALA A 183 1.19 -3.36 12.97
N LEU A 184 0.18 -2.74 13.57
CA LEU A 184 -0.78 -3.43 14.44
C LEU A 184 -1.73 -4.35 13.66
N SER A 185 -2.15 -3.95 12.46
CA SER A 185 -2.95 -4.79 11.57
C SER A 185 -2.22 -6.10 11.24
N ARG A 186 -0.92 -6.01 10.95
CA ARG A 186 -0.04 -7.17 10.72
C ARG A 186 0.13 -8.02 11.98
N LYS A 187 0.41 -7.39 13.12
CA LYS A 187 0.67 -8.06 14.40
C LYS A 187 -0.57 -8.80 14.91
N CYS A 188 -1.75 -8.21 14.72
CA CYS A 188 -3.01 -8.70 15.27
C CYS A 188 -3.85 -9.50 14.26
N GLY A 189 -3.46 -9.55 12.98
CA GLY A 189 -4.16 -10.33 11.95
C GLY A 189 -5.55 -9.75 11.59
N VAL A 190 -5.75 -8.46 11.76
CA VAL A 190 -7.00 -7.72 11.46
C VAL A 190 -6.73 -6.58 10.50
N SER A 191 -7.71 -6.11 9.72
CA SER A 191 -7.47 -4.99 8.79
C SER A 191 -7.37 -3.65 9.54
N VAL A 192 -6.70 -2.67 8.93
CA VAL A 192 -6.66 -1.29 9.46
C VAL A 192 -8.07 -0.71 9.56
N ASP A 193 -8.93 -0.97 8.57
CA ASP A 193 -10.33 -0.51 8.58
C ASP A 193 -11.12 -1.13 9.73
N GLN A 194 -10.88 -2.41 10.01
CA GLN A 194 -11.47 -3.08 11.17
C GLN A 194 -10.96 -2.43 12.47
N ILE A 195 -9.65 -2.20 12.62
CA ILE A 195 -9.10 -1.49 13.79
C ILE A 195 -9.72 -0.09 13.93
N THR A 196 -9.85 0.67 12.86
CA THR A 196 -10.46 2.01 12.89
C THR A 196 -11.95 1.96 13.25
N ALA A 197 -12.70 1.01 12.69
CA ALA A 197 -14.12 0.81 13.00
C ALA A 197 -14.33 0.42 14.47
N LEU A 198 -13.40 -0.36 15.04
CA LEU A 198 -13.38 -0.75 16.44
C LEU A 198 -13.04 0.42 17.39
N ASN A 199 -12.48 1.52 16.87
CA ASN A 199 -12.11 2.71 17.64
C ASN A 199 -12.68 4.00 17.02
N PRO A 200 -14.00 4.23 17.08
CA PRO A 200 -14.61 5.45 16.54
C PRO A 200 -13.95 6.71 17.08
N GLY A 201 -13.51 7.61 16.19
CA GLY A 201 -12.83 8.86 16.56
C GLY A 201 -11.32 8.77 16.76
N ILE A 202 -10.71 7.60 16.50
CA ILE A 202 -9.24 7.47 16.53
C ILE A 202 -8.57 8.42 15.55
N LYS A 203 -7.60 9.20 16.04
CA LYS A 203 -6.82 10.12 15.20
C LYS A 203 -5.60 9.39 14.66
N ILE A 204 -5.73 8.81 13.47
CA ILE A 204 -4.72 7.91 12.88
C ILE A 204 -3.36 8.59 12.68
N LYS A 205 -3.35 9.89 12.39
CA LYS A 205 -2.14 10.71 12.26
C LYS A 205 -1.58 11.22 13.60
N ALA A 206 -2.22 10.89 14.71
CA ALA A 206 -1.90 11.37 16.05
C ALA A 206 -2.14 10.29 17.11
N LEU A 207 -1.75 9.04 16.80
CA LEU A 207 -1.69 7.98 17.80
C LEU A 207 -0.76 8.45 18.93
N LYS A 208 -1.24 8.37 20.17
CA LYS A 208 -0.45 8.79 21.34
C LYS A 208 0.19 7.56 21.95
N ILE A 209 1.49 7.61 22.24
CA ILE A 209 2.14 6.55 23.04
C ILE A 209 1.40 6.45 24.39
N GLY A 210 1.11 5.23 24.82
CA GLY A 210 0.27 4.96 25.99
C GLY A 210 -1.24 4.97 25.72
N GLN A 211 -1.69 5.35 24.51
CA GLN A 211 -3.10 5.21 24.12
C GLN A 211 -3.44 3.73 23.97
N THR A 212 -4.49 3.28 24.64
CA THR A 212 -5.03 1.94 24.42
C THR A 212 -6.07 1.98 23.31
N ILE A 213 -5.91 1.12 22.31
CA ILE A 213 -6.84 0.94 21.21
C ILE A 213 -7.30 -0.51 21.14
N ARG A 214 -8.49 -0.72 20.60
CA ARG A 214 -9.02 -2.05 20.33
C ARG A 214 -8.46 -2.59 19.02
N VAL A 215 -7.99 -3.84 19.04
CA VAL A 215 -7.39 -4.51 17.89
C VAL A 215 -8.08 -5.83 17.50
N ARG A 216 -9.06 -6.30 18.29
CA ARG A 216 -9.97 -7.40 17.95
C ARG A 216 -11.19 -7.35 18.88
#